data_AF-A0A5S9YED8-F1
#
_entry.id   AF-A0A5S9YED8-F1
#
_cell.length_a   1.000
_cell.length_b   1.000
_cell.length_c   1.000
_cell.angle_alpha   90.00
_cell.angle_beta   90.00
_cell.angle_gamma   90.00
#
_symmetry.space_group_name_H-M   'P 1'
#
loop_
_entity.id
_entity.type
_entity.pdbx_description
1 polymer ?
#
loop_
_entity_poly.entity_id
_entity_poly.type
_entity_poly.pdbx_seq_one_letter_code
_entity_poly.pdbx_strand_id
1 'polypeptide(L)'
;MFSKKDDRFHVLGSGGHLTGSWDHHTQTHKPKFNRFFFKTIPHLTKANKELLDSCFKSEHFVESRTTNETFVVKQYKKTAEIINGTARMKTVAVMVFKLDNIAKLFYTQDIGDLCIFLTKYETFCVPSSSFPGLFPNHVKILDSEETAIVNLADQKWNF
;
A
#
# COMPACT_ATOMS: atom_id res chain seq x y z
N MET A 1 5.92 1.45 -10.22
CA MET A 1 6.27 2.76 -9.64
C MET A 1 7.71 3.08 -9.99
N PHE A 2 8.05 4.33 -10.31
CA PHE A 2 9.44 4.76 -10.44
C PHE A 2 9.97 5.22 -9.08
N SER A 3 11.03 4.56 -8.58
CA SER A 3 11.75 4.97 -7.38
C SER A 3 12.77 6.02 -7.75
N LYS A 4 12.60 7.24 -7.21
CA LYS A 4 13.64 8.28 -7.35
C LYS A 4 14.85 8.00 -6.47
N LYS A 5 14.66 7.24 -5.39
CA LYS A 5 15.74 6.84 -4.47
C LYS A 5 16.72 5.91 -5.16
N ASP A 6 16.20 4.94 -5.91
CA ASP A 6 17.00 3.90 -6.57
C ASP A 6 17.24 4.19 -8.06
N ASP A 7 16.65 5.27 -8.60
CA ASP A 7 16.62 5.66 -10.02
C ASP A 7 16.12 4.53 -10.94
N ARG A 8 15.10 3.79 -10.49
CA ARG A 8 14.67 2.53 -11.09
C ARG A 8 13.16 2.35 -11.08
N PHE A 9 12.66 1.57 -12.02
CA PHE A 9 11.27 1.11 -11.99
C PHE A 9 11.15 -0.12 -11.09
N HIS A 10 10.21 -0.09 -10.15
CA HIS A 10 9.85 -1.21 -9.29
C HIS A 10 8.43 -1.69 -9.63
N VAL A 11 8.29 -3.02 -9.74
CA VAL A 11 7.02 -3.72 -9.93
C VAL A 11 6.87 -4.75 -8.82
N LEU A 12 5.78 -4.66 -8.05
CA LEU A 12 5.44 -5.68 -7.08
C LEU A 12 4.86 -6.91 -7.78
N GLY A 13 5.32 -8.09 -7.38
CA GLY A 13 4.62 -9.33 -7.67
C GLY A 13 3.35 -9.45 -6.84
N SER A 14 2.41 -10.27 -7.32
CA SER A 14 1.18 -10.60 -6.58
C SER A 14 1.49 -11.04 -5.14
N GLY A 15 0.78 -10.49 -4.16
CA GLY A 15 1.06 -10.74 -2.75
C GLY A 15 2.13 -9.84 -2.15
N GLY A 16 2.83 -9.01 -2.94
CA GLY A 16 3.78 -7.99 -2.46
C GLY A 16 5.09 -8.53 -1.87
N HIS A 17 5.41 -9.81 -2.09
CA HIS A 17 6.59 -10.50 -1.53
C HIS A 17 7.80 -10.49 -2.47
N LEU A 18 7.61 -10.13 -3.73
CA LEU A 18 8.66 -10.04 -4.73
C LEU A 18 8.60 -8.67 -5.38
N THR A 19 9.76 -8.14 -5.74
CA THR A 19 9.87 -6.94 -6.56
C THR A 19 10.80 -7.20 -7.72
N GLY A 20 10.31 -6.96 -8.94
CA GLY A 20 11.18 -6.75 -10.08
C GLY A 20 11.65 -5.30 -10.10
N SER A 21 12.93 -5.08 -10.36
CA SER A 21 13.49 -3.75 -10.60
C SER A 21 14.24 -3.69 -11.94
N TRP A 22 14.06 -2.58 -12.65
CA TRP A 22 14.69 -2.32 -13.95
C TRP A 22 15.34 -0.95 -13.98
N ASP A 23 16.55 -0.92 -14.53
CA ASP A 23 17.35 0.28 -14.76
C ASP A 23 17.23 0.67 -16.23
N HIS A 24 16.77 1.88 -16.56
CA HIS A 24 16.61 2.28 -17.97
C HIS A 24 17.95 2.65 -18.63
N HIS A 25 18.96 3.02 -17.83
CA HIS A 25 20.24 3.51 -18.35
C HIS A 25 21.26 2.40 -18.57
N THR A 26 21.19 1.30 -17.82
CA THR A 26 22.23 0.26 -17.85
C THR A 26 21.72 -1.12 -18.27
N GLN A 27 20.67 -1.24 -19.09
CA GLN A 27 20.03 -2.53 -19.36
C GLN A 27 20.97 -3.61 -19.94
N THR A 28 21.54 -4.39 -19.03
CA THR A 28 21.55 -5.85 -19.19
C THR A 28 20.09 -6.28 -19.24
N HIS A 29 19.73 -7.14 -20.20
CA HIS A 29 18.36 -7.64 -20.44
C HIS A 29 17.77 -8.48 -19.28
N LYS A 30 18.25 -8.30 -18.05
CA LYS A 30 17.94 -9.14 -16.89
C LYS A 30 17.37 -8.27 -15.75
N PRO A 31 16.09 -8.45 -15.39
CA PRO A 31 15.52 -7.81 -14.21
C PRO A 31 16.29 -8.23 -12.96
N LYS A 32 16.43 -7.30 -12.00
CA LYS A 32 16.82 -7.68 -10.64
C LYS A 32 15.57 -8.00 -9.84
N PHE A 33 15.46 -9.24 -9.41
CA PHE A 33 14.40 -9.68 -8.51
C PHE A 33 14.90 -9.61 -7.07
N ASN A 34 14.19 -8.84 -6.25
CA ASN A 34 14.38 -8.84 -4.81
C ASN A 34 13.17 -9.48 -4.15
N ARG A 35 13.41 -10.17 -3.03
CA ARG A 35 12.36 -10.76 -2.21
C ARG A 35 12.22 -9.97 -0.94
N PHE A 36 10.99 -9.57 -0.63
CA PHE A 36 10.64 -8.99 0.65
C PHE A 36 10.19 -10.07 1.62
N PHE A 37 10.59 -9.90 2.88
CA PHE A 37 10.21 -10.80 3.96
C PHE A 37 9.24 -10.09 4.90
N PHE A 38 7.99 -10.52 4.92
CA PHE A 38 7.00 -10.03 5.89
C PHE A 38 7.33 -10.59 7.26
N LYS A 39 7.94 -9.76 8.12
CA LYS A 39 8.38 -10.18 9.46
C LYS A 39 7.26 -10.09 10.49
N THR A 40 6.45 -9.04 10.39
CA THR A 40 5.29 -8.84 11.28
C THR A 40 4.03 -8.83 10.44
N ILE A 41 3.14 -9.78 10.72
CA ILE A 41 1.77 -9.81 10.23
C ILE A 41 0.90 -9.53 11.46
N PRO A 42 -0.12 -8.67 11.37
CA PRO A 42 -1.00 -8.43 12.51
C PRO A 42 -1.61 -9.74 12.98
N HIS A 43 -1.77 -9.90 14.31
CA HIS A 43 -2.61 -10.96 14.84
C HIS A 43 -4.05 -10.68 14.41
N LEU A 44 -4.59 -11.56 13.57
CA LEU A 44 -5.94 -11.44 13.06
C LEU A 44 -6.85 -12.43 13.79
N THR A 45 -7.98 -11.95 14.29
CA THR A 45 -9.08 -12.83 14.71
C THR A 45 -9.54 -13.72 13.55
N LYS A 46 -10.22 -14.81 13.87
CA LYS A 46 -10.83 -15.69 12.86
C LYS A 46 -11.75 -14.91 11.91
N ALA A 47 -12.61 -14.06 12.46
CA ALA A 47 -13.52 -13.22 11.67
C ALA A 47 -12.76 -12.25 10.74
N ASN A 48 -11.68 -11.63 11.23
CA ASN A 48 -10.86 -10.74 10.39
C ASN A 48 -10.14 -11.50 9.28
N LYS A 49 -9.66 -12.72 9.54
CA LYS A 49 -9.07 -13.58 8.49
C LYS A 49 -10.10 -13.91 7.41
N GLU A 50 -11.27 -14.41 7.81
CA GLU A 50 -12.37 -14.76 6.89
C GLU A 50 -12.84 -13.54 6.09
N LEU A 51 -12.89 -12.35 6.72
CA LEU A 51 -13.19 -11.09 6.04
C LEU A 51 -12.15 -10.79 4.96
N LEU A 52 -10.86 -10.83 5.29
CA LEU A 52 -9.78 -10.50 4.34
C LEU A 52 -9.62 -11.53 3.23
N ASP A 53 -9.80 -12.82 3.53
CA ASP A 53 -9.71 -13.91 2.56
C ASP A 53 -10.84 -13.84 1.51
N SER A 54 -11.98 -13.25 1.87
CA SER A 54 -13.10 -13.02 0.96
C SER A 54 -13.03 -11.69 0.19
N CYS A 55 -11.94 -10.91 0.34
CA CYS A 55 -11.75 -9.65 -0.37
C CYS A 55 -10.93 -9.81 -1.66
N PHE A 56 -11.19 -8.93 -2.62
CA PHE A 56 -10.23 -8.64 -3.67
C PHE A 56 -9.08 -7.83 -3.09
N LYS A 57 -7.85 -8.29 -3.32
CA LYS A 57 -6.64 -7.69 -2.74
C LYS A 57 -5.79 -7.08 -3.83
N SER A 58 -5.34 -5.86 -3.62
CA SER A 58 -4.30 -5.21 -4.42
C SER A 58 -3.14 -4.75 -3.55
N GLU A 59 -1.94 -4.71 -4.13
CA GLU A 59 -0.72 -4.25 -3.47
C GLU A 59 -0.15 -3.02 -4.16
N HIS A 60 0.18 -2.02 -3.36
CA HIS A 60 0.71 -0.74 -3.81
C HIS A 60 2.07 -0.50 -3.18
N PHE A 61 3.06 -0.14 -4.00
CA PHE A 61 4.39 0.26 -3.54
C PHE A 61 4.44 1.77 -3.47
N VAL A 62 4.80 2.33 -2.32
CA VAL A 62 4.74 3.76 -2.06
C VAL A 62 6.03 4.24 -1.42
N GLU A 63 6.61 5.31 -1.95
CA GLU A 63 7.78 5.97 -1.37
C GLU A 63 7.43 7.37 -0.86
N SER A 64 7.89 7.68 0.35
CA SER A 64 7.95 9.03 0.87
C SER A 64 9.27 9.66 0.47
N ARG A 65 9.22 10.65 -0.42
CA ARG A 65 10.43 11.38 -0.86
C ARG A 65 11.02 12.28 0.23
N THR A 66 10.20 12.69 1.20
CA THR A 66 10.62 13.60 2.26
C THR A 66 11.32 12.87 3.40
N THR A 67 10.92 11.62 3.68
CA THR A 67 11.47 10.81 4.79
C THR A 67 12.35 9.66 4.31
N ASN A 68 12.43 9.41 3.00
CA ASN A 68 13.08 8.24 2.38
C ASN A 68 12.53 6.89 2.86
N GLU A 69 11.34 6.90 3.47
CA GLU A 69 10.63 5.70 3.88
C GLU A 69 9.88 5.07 2.71
N THR A 70 9.81 3.75 2.71
CA THR A 70 9.13 2.97 1.69
C THR A 70 8.10 2.08 2.34
N PHE A 71 6.93 1.97 1.72
CA PHE A 71 5.78 1.23 2.22
C PHE A 71 5.21 0.30 1.15
N VAL A 72 4.70 -0.84 1.59
CA VAL A 72 3.77 -1.68 0.81
C VAL A 72 2.40 -1.53 1.45
N VAL A 73 1.42 -1.06 0.68
CA VAL A 73 0.04 -0.93 1.11
C VAL A 73 -0.80 -2.02 0.47
N LYS A 74 -1.38 -2.90 1.29
CA LYS A 74 -2.37 -3.88 0.86
C LYS A 74 -3.75 -3.28 1.01
N GLN A 75 -4.51 -3.22 -0.08
CA GLN A 75 -5.89 -2.74 -0.08
C GLN A 75 -6.82 -3.92 -0.31
N TYR A 76 -7.87 -4.01 0.51
CA TYR A 76 -8.85 -5.08 0.48
C TYR A 76 -10.21 -4.49 0.15
N LYS A 77 -10.80 -4.94 -0.95
CA LYS A 77 -12.07 -4.45 -1.48
C LYS A 77 -13.12 -5.55 -1.54
N LYS A 78 -14.38 -5.17 -1.34
CA LYS A 78 -15.55 -6.02 -1.56
C LYS A 78 -16.58 -5.32 -2.41
N THR A 79 -17.41 -6.12 -3.09
CA THR A 79 -18.57 -5.62 -3.81
C THR A 79 -19.51 -4.96 -2.81
N ALA A 80 -19.74 -3.66 -2.99
CA ALA A 80 -20.69 -2.90 -2.19
C ALA A 80 -22.07 -2.92 -2.85
N GLU A 81 -22.12 -2.75 -4.17
CA GLU A 81 -23.35 -2.72 -4.95
C GLU A 81 -23.08 -3.20 -6.39
N ILE A 82 -24.12 -3.66 -7.08
CA ILE A 82 -24.06 -3.99 -8.51
C ILE A 82 -25.00 -3.03 -9.24
N ILE A 83 -24.45 -2.21 -10.13
CA ILE A 83 -25.21 -1.23 -10.92
C ILE A 83 -25.06 -1.58 -12.40
N ASN A 84 -26.19 -1.82 -13.06
CA ASN A 84 -26.24 -2.19 -14.49
C ASN A 84 -25.27 -3.33 -14.85
N GLY A 85 -25.18 -4.35 -13.98
CA GLY A 85 -24.30 -5.51 -14.17
C GLY A 85 -22.82 -5.26 -13.84
N THR A 86 -22.44 -4.05 -13.44
CA THR A 86 -21.07 -3.70 -13.01
C THR A 86 -20.99 -3.68 -11.49
N ALA A 87 -20.09 -4.48 -10.91
CA ALA A 87 -19.83 -4.49 -9.48
C ALA A 87 -19.01 -3.26 -9.08
N ARG A 88 -19.54 -2.44 -8.17
CA ARG A 88 -18.80 -1.35 -7.52
C ARG A 88 -18.13 -1.85 -6.26
N MET A 89 -16.83 -1.63 -6.18
CA MET A 89 -15.98 -2.18 -5.14
C MET A 89 -15.61 -1.10 -4.14
N LYS A 90 -15.88 -1.32 -2.86
CA LYS A 90 -15.46 -0.42 -1.77
C LYS A 90 -14.37 -1.05 -0.93
N THR A 91 -13.49 -0.21 -0.41
CA THR A 91 -12.41 -0.61 0.48
C THR A 91 -12.99 -0.92 1.85
N VAL A 92 -12.76 -2.14 2.32
CA VAL A 92 -13.17 -2.58 3.65
C VAL A 92 -12.01 -2.62 4.63
N ALA A 93 -10.78 -2.68 4.10
CA ALA A 93 -9.58 -2.84 4.88
C ALA A 93 -8.35 -2.34 4.11
N VAL A 94 -7.37 -1.82 4.85
CA VAL A 94 -6.04 -1.44 4.34
C VAL A 94 -5.00 -2.00 5.30
N MET A 95 -3.85 -2.46 4.84
CA MET A 95 -2.72 -2.77 5.73
C MET A 95 -1.47 -2.12 5.18
N VAL A 96 -0.76 -1.40 6.04
CA VAL A 96 0.49 -0.73 5.66
C VAL A 96 1.65 -1.49 6.26
N PHE A 97 2.62 -1.79 5.41
CA PHE A 97 3.87 -2.42 5.81
C PHE A 97 5.03 -1.48 5.49
N LYS A 98 5.81 -1.11 6.49
CA LYS A 98 7.04 -0.32 6.32
C LYS A 98 8.21 -1.23 5.95
N LEU A 99 8.95 -0.86 4.91
CA LEU A 99 10.14 -1.55 4.44
C LEU A 99 11.37 -1.08 5.23
N ASP A 100 12.14 -2.03 5.75
CA ASP A 100 13.44 -1.76 6.36
C ASP A 100 14.60 -1.86 5.35
N ASN A 101 15.79 -1.60 5.88
CA ASN A 101 17.04 -1.52 5.14
C ASN A 101 17.51 -2.89 4.63
N ILE A 102 16.92 -4.00 5.10
CA ILE A 102 17.32 -5.39 4.82
C ILE A 102 16.16 -6.15 4.15
N ALA A 103 15.34 -5.44 3.38
CA ALA A 103 14.23 -6.01 2.61
C ALA A 103 13.16 -6.73 3.47
N LYS A 104 12.97 -6.33 4.73
CA LYS A 104 11.91 -6.82 5.61
C LYS A 104 10.77 -5.82 5.70
N LEU A 105 9.56 -6.34 5.65
CA LEU A 105 8.32 -5.59 5.76
C LEU A 105 7.70 -5.81 7.13
N PHE A 106 7.39 -4.71 7.81
CA PHE A 106 6.78 -4.69 9.13
C PHE A 106 5.42 -4.05 9.05
N TYR A 107 4.37 -4.76 9.46
CA TYR A 107 3.08 -4.16 9.67
C TYR A 107 3.18 -2.96 10.61
N THR A 108 2.56 -1.84 10.24
CA THR A 108 2.48 -0.64 11.06
C THR A 108 1.10 0.00 10.97
N GLN A 109 0.67 0.59 12.09
CA GLN A 109 -0.51 1.44 12.20
C GLN A 109 -0.14 2.91 12.39
N ASP A 110 1.15 3.20 12.33
CA ASP A 110 1.70 4.53 12.52
C ASP A 110 2.75 4.79 11.43
N ILE A 111 2.45 5.75 10.56
CA ILE A 111 3.37 6.31 9.56
C ILE A 111 3.77 7.76 9.90
N GLY A 112 3.52 8.21 11.14
CA GLY A 112 3.86 9.53 11.62
C GLY A 112 3.07 10.64 10.91
N ASP A 113 3.77 11.72 10.54
CA ASP A 113 3.17 12.87 9.84
C ASP A 113 2.75 12.55 8.39
N LEU A 114 2.91 11.32 7.90
CA LEU A 114 2.66 11.01 6.50
C LEU A 114 1.18 10.77 6.19
N CYS A 115 0.78 11.12 4.97
CA CYS A 115 -0.48 10.77 4.35
C CYS A 115 -0.22 10.07 3.01
N ILE A 116 -0.66 8.82 2.89
CA ILE A 116 -0.52 8.02 1.66
C ILE A 116 -1.76 8.24 0.79
N PHE A 117 -1.55 8.38 -0.52
CA PHE A 117 -2.60 8.47 -1.52
C PHE A 117 -2.58 7.24 -2.40
N LEU A 118 -3.71 6.52 -2.46
CA LEU A 118 -3.97 5.46 -3.41
C LEU A 118 -4.90 6.02 -4.47
N THR A 119 -4.36 6.40 -5.63
CA THR A 119 -5.16 6.90 -6.75
C THR A 119 -5.26 5.86 -7.86
N LYS A 120 -6.17 6.09 -8.82
CA LYS A 120 -6.31 5.26 -10.03
C LYS A 120 -5.00 5.13 -10.83
N TYR A 121 -4.14 6.14 -10.82
CA TYR A 121 -2.99 6.23 -11.73
C TYR A 121 -1.66 6.02 -11.02
N GLU A 122 -1.46 6.69 -9.90
CA GLU A 122 -0.21 6.64 -9.13
C GLU A 122 -0.48 6.65 -7.64
N THR A 123 0.38 5.97 -6.91
CA THR A 123 0.39 6.00 -5.44
C THR A 123 1.56 6.83 -4.96
N PHE A 124 1.29 7.78 -4.09
CA PHE A 124 2.32 8.69 -3.58
C PHE A 124 2.10 8.97 -2.10
N CYS A 125 3.14 9.50 -1.44
CA CYS A 125 3.13 9.82 -0.03
C CYS A 125 3.70 11.23 0.20
N VAL A 126 3.02 12.00 1.04
CA VAL A 126 3.42 13.37 1.39
C VAL A 126 3.26 13.60 2.91
N PRO A 127 4.05 14.50 3.51
CA PRO A 127 3.77 14.98 4.86
C PRO A 127 2.41 15.68 4.92
N SER A 128 1.65 15.41 5.98
CA SER A 128 0.36 16.03 6.22
C SER A 128 0.51 17.53 6.49
N SER A 129 1.62 17.92 7.10
CA SER A 129 2.05 19.31 7.28
C SER A 129 2.28 20.09 5.98
N SER A 130 2.39 19.42 4.82
CA SER A 130 2.66 20.09 3.54
C SER A 130 1.43 20.78 2.94
N PHE A 131 0.20 20.40 3.33
CA PHE A 131 -1.02 20.99 2.77
C PHE A 131 -2.15 21.08 3.82
N PRO A 132 -2.93 22.17 3.84
CA PRO A 132 -4.13 22.25 4.68
C PRO A 132 -5.13 21.13 4.37
N GLY A 133 -5.74 20.55 5.41
CA GLY A 133 -6.76 19.50 5.27
C GLY A 133 -6.21 18.09 5.01
N LEU A 134 -4.89 17.88 5.15
CA LEU A 134 -4.32 16.55 5.29
C LEU A 134 -4.27 16.15 6.76
N PHE A 135 -4.42 14.86 7.00
CA PHE A 135 -4.34 14.28 8.34
C PHE A 135 -3.14 13.34 8.40
N PRO A 136 -2.32 13.41 9.48
CA PRO A 136 -1.19 12.52 9.66
C PRO A 136 -1.68 11.10 9.90
N ASN A 137 -0.90 10.09 9.54
CA ASN A 137 -1.23 8.69 9.76
C ASN A 137 -2.49 8.18 9.02
N HIS A 138 -2.73 8.70 7.81
CA HIS A 138 -3.90 8.34 7.00
C HIS A 138 -3.53 7.78 5.63
N VAL A 139 -4.43 6.96 5.10
CA VAL A 139 -4.46 6.55 3.70
C VAL A 139 -5.71 7.14 3.04
N LYS A 140 -5.53 8.00 2.05
CA LYS A 140 -6.60 8.55 1.21
C LYS A 140 -6.72 7.74 -0.07
N ILE A 141 -7.91 7.21 -0.32
CA ILE A 141 -8.25 6.43 -1.52
C ILE A 141 -9.05 7.33 -2.45
N LEU A 142 -8.54 7.51 -3.66
CA LEU A 142 -9.11 8.33 -4.72
C LEU A 142 -9.21 7.48 -5.99
N ASP A 143 -10.23 6.62 -6.01
CA ASP A 143 -10.52 5.74 -7.14
C ASP A 143 -11.77 6.24 -7.88
N SER A 144 -11.99 5.81 -9.13
CA SER A 144 -13.19 6.19 -9.89
C SER A 144 -14.50 5.75 -9.24
N GLU A 145 -14.44 4.72 -8.39
CA GLU A 145 -15.60 4.15 -7.71
C GLU A 145 -15.72 4.56 -6.24
N GLU A 146 -14.66 5.13 -5.65
CA GLU A 146 -14.58 5.37 -4.22
C GLU A 146 -13.68 6.56 -3.87
N THR A 147 -14.19 7.43 -3.01
CA THR A 147 -13.37 8.35 -2.21
C THR A 147 -13.50 7.94 -0.75
N ALA A 148 -12.39 7.52 -0.14
CA ALA A 148 -12.37 7.06 1.24
C ALA A 148 -11.11 7.55 1.97
N ILE A 149 -11.23 7.71 3.28
CA ILE A 149 -10.13 8.10 4.15
C ILE A 149 -10.04 7.06 5.26
N VAL A 150 -8.87 6.44 5.41
CA VAL A 150 -8.61 5.41 6.40
C VAL A 150 -7.56 5.94 7.37
N ASN A 151 -7.94 6.10 8.64
CA ASN A 151 -7.02 6.31 9.74
C ASN A 151 -6.39 4.97 10.12
N LEU A 152 -5.07 4.87 10.08
CA LEU A 152 -4.38 3.60 10.36
C LEU A 152 -4.48 3.20 11.85
N ALA A 153 -4.62 4.17 12.75
CA ALA A 153 -4.80 3.91 14.18
C ALA A 153 -6.17 3.30 14.51
N ASP A 154 -7.19 3.55 13.67
CA ASP A 154 -8.55 3.04 13.90
C ASP A 154 -8.72 1.57 13.47
N GLN A 155 -7.72 0.99 12.80
CA GLN A 155 -7.79 -0.38 12.33
C GLN A 155 -7.64 -1.38 13.47
N LYS A 156 -8.70 -2.14 13.74
CA LYS A 156 -8.72 -3.13 14.80
C LYS A 156 -8.67 -4.54 14.21
N TRP A 157 -7.45 -5.09 14.14
CA TRP A 157 -7.24 -6.51 13.83
C TRP A 157 -7.45 -7.43 15.05
N ASN A 158 -7.49 -6.76 16.21
CA ASN A 158 -7.65 -7.14 17.62
C ASN A 158 -6.40 -7.76 18.29
N PHE A 159 -6.02 -7.12 19.40
CA PHE A 159 -4.96 -7.46 20.36
C PHE A 159 -5.42 -8.56 21.33
#